data_AF-A0A358MEV6-F1
#
_entry.id   AF-A0A358MEV6-F1
#
_cell.length_a   1.000
_cell.length_b   1.000
_cell.length_c   1.000
_cell.angle_alpha   90.00
_cell.angle_beta   90.00
_cell.angle_gamma   90.00
#
_symmetry.space_group_name_H-M   'P 1'
#
loop_
_entity.id
_entity.type
_entity.pdbx_description
1 polymer ?
#
loop_
_entity_poly.entity_id
_entity_poly.type
_entity_poly.pdbx_seq_one_letter_code
_entity_poly.pdbx_strand_id
1 'polypeptide(L)'
;QDWMISVANPLAAQAGARVLAAGGTAADAMVAAQAVLGLVEPQSSGLGGGAFLLWHDGATGKITSLDARETAPLSATPKLFQDAEGKPLKFFEAVLGGRSVGVPGVPALMEEAHKRWGRQAWPTLFEPAIGLAEAGFAVSPRLAGLVC
;
A
#
# COMPACT_ATOMS: atom_id res chain seq x y z
N GLN A 1 8.80 12.00 -23.61
CA GLN A 1 8.06 11.94 -22.32
C GLN A 1 9.10 11.67 -21.27
N ASP A 2 9.15 12.49 -20.21
CA ASP A 2 10.30 12.55 -19.28
C ASP A 2 9.96 11.98 -17.89
N TRP A 3 9.03 11.02 -17.83
CA TRP A 3 8.61 10.35 -16.60
C TRP A 3 8.60 8.84 -16.80
N MET A 4 8.69 8.11 -15.68
CA MET A 4 8.68 6.65 -15.64
C MET A 4 7.88 6.18 -14.43
N ILE A 5 7.14 5.08 -14.59
CA ILE A 5 6.53 4.34 -13.48
C ILE A 5 6.75 2.85 -13.71
N SER A 6 7.12 2.14 -12.64
CA SER A 6 7.30 0.70 -12.64
C SER A 6 6.67 0.12 -11.38
N VAL A 7 5.69 -0.77 -11.55
CA VAL A 7 4.98 -1.48 -10.48
C VAL A 7 4.62 -2.89 -10.95
N ALA A 8 4.28 -3.78 -10.02
CA ALA A 8 4.12 -5.22 -10.28
C ALA A 8 2.92 -5.60 -11.16
N ASN A 9 1.94 -4.70 -11.34
CA ASN A 9 0.73 -4.97 -12.11
C ASN A 9 0.47 -3.91 -13.19
N PRO A 10 0.13 -4.30 -14.44
CA PRO A 10 -0.09 -3.36 -15.54
C PRO A 10 -1.25 -2.37 -15.29
N LEU A 11 -2.31 -2.77 -14.58
CA LEU A 11 -3.42 -1.86 -14.28
C LEU A 11 -2.98 -0.74 -13.31
N ALA A 12 -2.17 -1.09 -12.31
CA ALA A 12 -1.61 -0.11 -11.38
C ALA A 12 -0.58 0.80 -12.08
N ALA A 13 0.24 0.25 -12.98
CA ALA A 13 1.18 1.03 -13.78
C ALA A 13 0.44 2.04 -14.66
N GLN A 14 -0.65 1.61 -15.32
CA GLN A 14 -1.50 2.49 -16.12
C GLN A 14 -2.14 3.59 -15.28
N ALA A 15 -2.62 3.29 -14.07
CA ALA A 15 -3.23 4.28 -13.19
C ALA A 15 -2.22 5.39 -12.83
N GLY A 16 -1.03 5.04 -12.35
CA GLY A 16 -0.01 6.04 -12.04
C GLY A 16 0.56 6.75 -13.28
N ALA A 17 0.68 6.05 -14.41
CA ALA A 17 1.08 6.66 -15.68
C ALA A 17 0.09 7.74 -16.16
N ARG A 18 -1.22 7.52 -15.99
CA ARG A 18 -2.24 8.52 -16.30
C ARG A 18 -2.11 9.76 -15.43
N VAL A 19 -1.81 9.58 -14.13
CA VAL A 19 -1.57 10.69 -13.21
C VAL A 19 -0.36 11.51 -13.64
N LEU A 20 0.77 10.86 -13.96
CA LEU A 20 1.97 11.54 -14.47
C LEU A 20 1.71 12.26 -15.80
N ALA A 21 1.00 11.61 -16.74
CA ALA A 21 0.63 12.19 -18.02
C ALA A 21 -0.27 13.42 -17.87
N ALA A 22 -1.11 13.47 -16.83
CA ALA A 22 -1.95 14.61 -16.48
C ALA A 22 -1.21 15.70 -15.67
N GLY A 23 0.12 15.62 -15.53
CA GLY A 23 0.93 16.63 -14.84
C GLY A 23 0.94 16.49 -13.30
N GLY A 24 0.48 15.34 -12.78
CA GLY A 24 0.62 14.99 -11.38
C GLY A 24 2.07 14.70 -10.99
N THR A 25 2.35 14.70 -9.70
CA THR A 25 3.70 14.40 -9.19
C THR A 25 3.93 12.90 -9.05
N ALA A 26 5.18 12.51 -8.78
CA ALA A 26 5.49 11.12 -8.44
C ALA A 26 4.75 10.65 -7.17
N ALA A 27 4.46 11.55 -6.23
CA ALA A 27 3.67 11.22 -5.04
C ALA A 27 2.19 10.97 -5.39
N ASP A 28 1.60 11.80 -6.27
CA ASP A 28 0.24 11.57 -6.76
C ASP A 28 0.13 10.23 -7.49
N ALA A 29 1.11 9.93 -8.36
CA ALA A 29 1.15 8.69 -9.12
C ALA A 29 1.33 7.46 -8.22
N MET A 30 2.13 7.58 -7.16
CA MET A 30 2.30 6.54 -6.14
C MET A 30 0.98 6.24 -5.44
N VAL A 31 0.20 7.25 -5.05
CA VAL A 31 -1.10 7.05 -4.38
C VAL A 31 -2.06 6.30 -5.29
N ALA A 32 -2.21 6.73 -6.54
CA ALA A 32 -3.09 6.07 -7.51
C ALA A 32 -2.65 4.63 -7.79
N ALA A 33 -1.35 4.40 -7.98
CA ALA A 33 -0.81 3.07 -8.21
C ALA A 33 -1.01 2.16 -7.00
N GLN A 34 -0.75 2.64 -5.78
CA GLN A 34 -0.91 1.88 -4.54
C GLN A 34 -2.38 1.52 -4.27
N ALA A 35 -3.31 2.44 -4.54
CA ALA A 35 -4.74 2.17 -4.42
C ALA A 35 -5.17 1.04 -5.36
N VAL A 36 -4.68 1.03 -6.61
CA VAL A 36 -4.97 -0.06 -7.56
C VAL A 36 -4.25 -1.35 -7.16
N LEU A 37 -2.99 -1.31 -6.71
CA LEU A 37 -2.27 -2.49 -6.23
C LEU A 37 -3.01 -3.21 -5.10
N GLY A 38 -3.60 -2.46 -4.17
CA GLY A 38 -4.43 -3.02 -3.10
C GLY A 38 -5.64 -3.82 -3.59
N LEU A 39 -6.07 -3.59 -4.84
CA LEU A 39 -7.15 -4.33 -5.49
C LEU A 39 -6.64 -5.48 -6.36
N VAL A 40 -5.61 -5.23 -7.19
CA VAL A 40 -5.17 -6.18 -8.24
C VAL A 40 -4.04 -7.11 -7.79
N GLU A 41 -3.38 -6.81 -6.68
CA GLU A 41 -2.43 -7.67 -5.96
C GLU A 41 -2.72 -7.69 -4.44
N PRO A 42 -3.94 -8.02 -4.02
CA PRO A 42 -4.42 -7.83 -2.63
C PRO A 42 -3.64 -8.67 -1.60
N GLN A 43 -3.02 -9.77 -2.04
CA GLN A 43 -2.19 -10.62 -1.21
C GLN A 43 -0.83 -10.00 -0.85
N SER A 44 -0.40 -8.96 -1.59
CA SER A 44 0.96 -8.43 -1.52
C SER A 44 1.05 -7.12 -0.76
N SER A 45 0.15 -6.18 -1.02
CA SER A 45 0.10 -4.88 -0.34
C SER A 45 -1.32 -4.33 -0.34
N GLY A 46 -1.57 -3.33 0.50
CA GLY A 46 -2.88 -2.68 0.55
C GLY A 46 -3.01 -1.72 1.71
N LEU A 47 -4.20 -1.15 1.86
CA LEU A 47 -4.52 -0.19 2.93
C LEU A 47 -4.43 -0.79 4.34
N GLY A 48 -4.51 -2.12 4.44
CA GLY A 48 -4.47 -2.85 5.72
C GLY A 48 -3.06 -3.19 6.23
N GLY A 49 -1.99 -2.77 5.55
CA GLY A 49 -0.61 -3.09 5.94
C GLY A 49 0.23 -1.87 6.32
N GLY A 50 1.54 -2.04 6.22
CA GLY A 50 2.55 -0.99 6.38
C GLY A 50 3.41 -0.80 5.13
N ALA A 51 4.18 0.30 5.12
CA ALA A 51 5.06 0.64 4.01
C ALA A 51 6.26 1.48 4.46
N PHE A 52 7.28 1.51 3.61
CA PHE A 52 8.39 2.45 3.70
C PHE A 52 8.48 3.22 2.38
N LEU A 53 8.55 4.54 2.46
CA LEU A 53 8.75 5.41 1.31
C LEU A 53 10.13 6.06 1.38
N LEU A 54 10.86 6.04 0.27
CA LEU A 54 12.05 6.84 0.07
C LEU A 54 11.75 7.88 -1.00
N TRP A 55 11.86 9.15 -0.62
CA TRP A 55 11.62 10.29 -1.50
C TRP A 55 12.93 11.02 -1.76
N HIS A 56 13.31 11.12 -3.03
CA HIS A 56 14.40 11.96 -3.48
C HIS A 56 13.85 13.25 -4.08
N ASP A 57 14.15 14.38 -3.46
CA ASP A 57 13.79 15.70 -3.98
C ASP A 57 14.78 16.10 -5.09
N GLY A 58 14.30 16.14 -6.33
CA GLY A 58 15.13 16.48 -7.49
C GLY A 58 15.65 17.91 -7.51
N ALA A 59 15.04 18.84 -6.76
CA ALA A 59 15.50 20.23 -6.70
C ALA A 59 16.60 20.42 -5.66
N THR A 60 16.49 19.76 -4.51
CA THR A 60 17.42 19.94 -3.39
C THR A 60 18.45 18.83 -3.26
N GLY A 61 18.24 17.68 -3.92
CA GLY A 61 19.03 16.46 -3.75
C GLY A 61 18.80 15.75 -2.41
N LYS A 62 17.86 16.25 -1.58
CA LYS A 62 17.59 15.67 -0.26
C LYS A 62 16.82 14.37 -0.38
N ILE A 63 17.25 13.36 0.37
CA ILE A 63 16.49 12.12 0.56
C ILE A 63 15.72 12.18 1.88
N THR A 64 14.42 11.85 1.83
CA THR A 64 13.54 11.75 2.99
C THR A 64 12.92 10.36 3.04
N SER A 65 12.97 9.70 4.19
CA SER A 65 12.21 8.46 4.42
C SER A 65 10.92 8.74 5.18
N LEU A 66 9.83 8.07 4.80
CA LEU A 66 8.63 7.93 5.63
C LEU A 66 8.50 6.46 6.03
N ASP A 67 8.44 6.21 7.32
CA ASP A 67 8.21 4.90 7.90
C ASP A 67 6.77 4.81 8.36
N ALA A 68 6.02 3.91 7.74
CA ALA A 68 4.66 3.57 8.12
C ALA A 68 4.52 2.08 8.35
N ARG A 69 5.52 1.49 9.01
CA ARG A 69 5.44 0.14 9.55
C ARG A 69 4.28 0.05 10.53
N GLU A 70 3.58 -1.07 10.48
CA GLU A 70 2.48 -1.36 11.38
C GLU A 70 2.95 -1.31 12.84
N THR A 71 2.11 -0.79 13.72
CA THR A 71 2.41 -0.69 15.16
C THR A 71 1.51 -1.64 15.94
N ALA A 72 2.07 -2.35 16.92
CA ALA A 72 1.28 -3.20 17.81
C ALA A 72 0.27 -2.33 18.60
N PRO A 73 -0.99 -2.77 18.75
CA PRO A 73 -1.98 -2.00 19.50
C PRO A 73 -1.57 -1.89 20.98
N LEU A 74 -2.08 -0.87 21.68
CA LEU A 74 -1.73 -0.60 23.09
C LEU A 74 -2.00 -1.79 24.03
N SER A 75 -2.99 -2.62 23.71
CA SER A 75 -3.35 -3.84 24.44
C SER A 75 -2.40 -5.02 24.21
N ALA A 76 -1.46 -4.93 23.27
CA ALA A 76 -0.52 -6.00 22.99
C ALA A 76 0.45 -6.17 24.15
N THR A 77 0.72 -7.42 24.52
CA THR A 77 1.67 -7.77 25.59
C THR A 77 2.74 -8.71 25.04
N PRO A 78 3.89 -8.85 25.73
CA PRO A 78 4.92 -9.82 25.33
C PRO A 78 4.44 -11.28 25.28
N LYS A 79 3.30 -11.60 25.92
CA LYS A 79 2.71 -12.94 25.97
C LYS A 79 1.62 -13.16 24.91
N LEU A 80 1.37 -12.19 24.02
CA LEU A 80 0.26 -12.23 23.05
C LEU A 80 0.21 -13.50 22.18
N PHE A 81 1.38 -14.09 21.92
CA PHE A 81 1.53 -15.31 21.12
C PHE A 81 1.94 -16.54 21.94
N GLN A 82 1.55 -16.57 23.21
CA GLN A 82 1.74 -17.73 24.10
C GLN A 82 0.39 -18.34 24.48
N ASP A 83 0.37 -19.66 24.71
CA ASP A 83 -0.78 -20.37 25.28
C ASP A 83 -0.89 -20.15 26.81
N ALA A 84 -1.87 -20.81 27.45
CA ALA A 84 -2.12 -20.68 28.88
C ALA A 84 -0.95 -21.20 29.74
N GLU A 85 -0.18 -22.15 29.20
CA GLU A 85 1.01 -22.74 29.82
C GLU A 85 2.29 -21.93 29.55
N GLY A 86 2.19 -20.83 28.78
CA GLY A 86 3.30 -19.93 28.43
C GLY A 86 4.16 -20.41 27.27
N LYS A 87 3.73 -21.42 26.50
CA LYS A 87 4.44 -21.92 25.33
C LYS A 87 4.05 -21.13 24.08
N PRO A 88 4.97 -20.93 23.11
CA PRO A 88 4.64 -20.26 21.86
C PRO A 88 3.55 -21.00 21.08
N LEU A 89 2.59 -20.25 20.55
CA LEU A 89 1.59 -20.76 19.60
C LEU A 89 2.26 -21.25 18.31
N LYS A 90 1.64 -22.22 17.63
CA LYS A 90 2.10 -22.60 16.27
C LYS A 90 1.85 -21.45 15.30
N PHE A 91 2.64 -21.39 14.23
CA PHE A 91 2.58 -20.29 13.26
C PHE A 91 1.17 -19.99 12.75
N PHE A 92 0.43 -21.01 12.30
CA PHE A 92 -0.93 -20.82 11.78
C PHE A 92 -1.94 -20.42 12.86
N GLU A 93 -1.73 -20.81 14.12
CA GLU A 93 -2.57 -20.40 15.25
C GLU A 93 -2.29 -18.95 15.66
N ALA A 94 -1.05 -18.48 15.47
CA ALA A 94 -0.64 -17.12 15.77
C ALA A 94 -1.02 -16.13 14.65
N VAL A 95 -0.85 -16.51 13.39
CA VAL A 95 -1.02 -15.62 12.23
C VAL A 95 -2.48 -15.43 11.83
N LEU A 96 -3.34 -16.43 12.06
CA LEU A 96 -4.76 -16.36 11.71
C LEU A 96 -5.56 -15.67 12.83
N GLY A 97 -6.21 -14.56 12.49
CA GLY A 97 -7.07 -13.80 13.39
C GLY A 97 -6.48 -12.45 13.82
N GLY A 98 -7.18 -11.72 14.69
CA GLY A 98 -6.84 -10.33 15.01
C GLY A 98 -5.54 -10.11 15.80
N ARG A 99 -4.94 -11.16 16.40
CA ARG A 99 -3.72 -11.03 17.21
C ARG A 99 -2.50 -10.61 16.38
N SER A 100 -2.46 -11.03 15.13
CA SER A 100 -1.36 -10.75 14.20
C SER A 100 -1.53 -9.42 13.46
N VAL A 101 -2.63 -8.69 13.68
CA VAL A 101 -2.93 -7.44 12.99
C VAL A 101 -2.31 -6.26 13.75
N GLY A 102 -1.31 -5.64 13.14
CA GLY A 102 -0.83 -4.32 13.56
C GLY A 102 -1.74 -3.20 13.05
N VAL A 103 -1.66 -2.02 13.68
CA VAL A 103 -2.39 -0.83 13.20
C VAL A 103 -1.85 -0.44 11.81
N PRO A 104 -2.68 -0.41 10.76
CA PRO A 104 -2.23 -0.13 9.40
C PRO A 104 -1.64 1.28 9.25
N GLY A 105 -0.52 1.38 8.53
CA GLY A 105 0.22 2.63 8.32
C GLY A 105 0.10 3.21 6.91
N VAL A 106 -0.20 2.38 5.89
CA VAL A 106 -0.24 2.82 4.48
C VAL A 106 -1.16 4.03 4.23
N PRO A 107 -2.40 4.11 4.76
CA PRO A 107 -3.26 5.28 4.54
C PRO A 107 -2.63 6.59 5.01
N ALA A 108 -2.01 6.59 6.19
CA ALA A 108 -1.34 7.76 6.75
C ALA A 108 -0.11 8.15 5.92
N LEU A 109 0.67 7.17 5.43
CA LEU A 109 1.82 7.42 4.56
C LEU A 109 1.40 8.06 3.24
N MET A 110 0.35 7.55 2.61
CA MET A 110 -0.15 8.10 1.35
C MET A 110 -0.64 9.53 1.54
N GLU A 111 -1.39 9.80 2.62
CA GLU A 111 -1.87 11.13 2.94
C GLU A 111 -0.69 12.10 3.19
N GLU A 112 0.29 11.69 4.00
CA GLU A 112 1.44 12.53 4.33
C GLU A 112 2.33 12.81 3.10
N ALA A 113 2.59 11.79 2.27
CA ALA A 113 3.34 11.96 1.03
C ALA A 113 2.63 12.92 0.06
N HIS A 114 1.30 12.80 -0.06
CA HIS A 114 0.51 13.70 -0.89
C HIS A 114 0.44 15.11 -0.32
N LYS A 115 0.31 15.30 1.00
CA LYS A 115 0.39 16.63 1.63
C LYS A 115 1.72 17.34 1.36
N ARG A 116 2.83 16.59 1.37
CA ARG A 116 4.18 17.14 1.16
C ARG A 116 4.51 17.40 -0.30
N TRP A 117 4.12 16.49 -1.19
CA TRP A 117 4.63 16.45 -2.57
C TRP A 117 3.55 16.25 -3.63
N GLY A 118 2.29 16.12 -3.24
CA GLY A 118 1.15 16.00 -4.15
C GLY A 118 0.74 17.33 -4.77
N ARG A 119 0.03 17.25 -5.89
CA ARG A 119 -0.48 18.42 -6.62
C ARG A 119 -1.91 18.25 -7.11
N GLN A 120 -2.31 17.03 -7.46
CA GLN A 120 -3.68 16.75 -7.90
C GLN A 120 -4.66 16.74 -6.73
N ALA A 121 -5.96 16.75 -7.02
CA ALA A 121 -6.97 16.65 -5.97
C ALA A 121 -6.96 15.24 -5.38
N TRP A 122 -6.82 15.12 -4.06
CA TRP A 122 -6.77 13.84 -3.37
C TRP A 122 -7.84 12.81 -3.79
N PRO A 123 -9.14 13.16 -3.92
CA PRO A 123 -10.17 12.20 -4.31
C PRO A 123 -9.96 11.59 -5.70
N THR A 124 -9.44 12.37 -6.65
CA THR A 124 -9.29 11.92 -8.04
C THR A 124 -8.25 10.82 -8.19
N LEU A 125 -7.31 10.73 -7.24
CA LEU A 125 -6.28 9.69 -7.22
C LEU A 125 -6.84 8.28 -6.95
N PHE A 126 -8.03 8.19 -6.35
CA PHE A 126 -8.68 6.91 -6.02
C PHE A 126 -9.69 6.46 -7.08
N GLU A 127 -10.13 7.35 -7.97
CA GLU A 127 -11.10 7.04 -9.03
C GLU A 127 -10.72 5.80 -9.86
N PRO A 128 -9.45 5.58 -10.26
CA PRO A 128 -9.08 4.37 -11.00
C PRO A 128 -9.32 3.08 -10.19
N ALA A 129 -9.01 3.10 -8.89
CA ALA A 129 -9.20 1.94 -8.02
C ALA A 129 -10.68 1.68 -7.75
N ILE A 130 -11.48 2.74 -7.53
CA ILE A 130 -12.93 2.65 -7.33
C ILE A 130 -13.59 2.06 -8.58
N GLY A 131 -13.31 2.61 -9.77
CA GLY A 131 -13.89 2.13 -11.02
C GLY A 131 -13.54 0.66 -11.31
N LEU A 132 -12.30 0.24 -11.04
CA LEU A 132 -11.90 -1.17 -11.18
C LEU A 132 -12.57 -2.08 -10.14
N ALA A 133 -12.80 -1.59 -8.92
CA ALA A 133 -13.48 -2.37 -7.89
C ALA A 133 -14.96 -2.58 -8.23
N GLU A 134 -15.63 -1.57 -8.78
CA GLU A 134 -17.05 -1.62 -9.15
C GLU A 134 -17.29 -2.41 -10.44
N ALA A 135 -16.47 -2.20 -11.48
CA ALA A 135 -16.63 -2.87 -12.77
C ALA A 135 -15.99 -4.27 -12.81
N GLY A 136 -15.13 -4.57 -11.85
CA GLY A 136 -14.24 -5.73 -11.87
C GLY A 136 -13.06 -5.55 -12.81
N PHE A 137 -12.15 -6.53 -12.78
CA PHE A 137 -10.94 -6.55 -13.61
C PHE A 137 -10.53 -7.98 -13.91
N ALA A 138 -9.74 -8.17 -14.97
CA ALA A 138 -9.20 -9.48 -15.31
C ALA A 138 -8.13 -9.89 -14.28
N VAL A 139 -8.35 -11.03 -13.62
CA VAL A 139 -7.42 -11.61 -12.64
C VAL A 139 -6.12 -12.00 -13.32
N SER A 140 -4.99 -11.58 -12.76
CA SER A 140 -3.67 -11.94 -13.28
C SER A 140 -3.35 -13.43 -13.02
N PRO A 141 -2.51 -14.08 -13.84
CA PRO A 141 -2.10 -15.47 -13.59
C PRO A 141 -1.49 -15.68 -12.19
N ARG A 142 -0.73 -14.69 -11.69
CA ARG A 142 -0.14 -14.70 -10.35
C ARG A 142 -1.21 -14.73 -9.26
N LEU A 143 -2.24 -13.87 -9.36
CA LEU A 143 -3.32 -13.83 -8.39
C LEU A 143 -4.17 -15.10 -8.46
N ALA A 144 -4.47 -15.57 -9.68
CA ALA A 144 -5.23 -16.80 -9.89
C ALA A 144 -4.60 -18.00 -9.15
N GLY A 145 -3.28 -18.18 -9.26
CA GLY A 145 -2.56 -19.29 -8.60
C GLY A 145 -2.46 -19.20 -7.07
N LEU A 146 -2.94 -18.12 -6.44
CA LEU A 146 -2.95 -17.96 -4.98
C LEU A 146 -4.36 -18.07 -4.38
N VAL A 147 -5.39 -18.07 -5.22
CA VAL A 147 -6.80 -18.10 -4.80
C VAL A 147 -7.50 -19.39 -5.26
N CYS A 148 -7.08 -19.97 -6.39
CA CYS A 148 -7.57 -21.23 -6.93
C CYS A 148 -6.62 -22.39 -6.57
#